data_AF-A0A9D9GUW7-F1
#
_entry.id   AF-A0A9D9GUW7-F1
#
_cell.length_a   1.000
_cell.length_b   1.000
_cell.length_c   1.000
_cell.angle_alpha   90.00
_cell.angle_beta   90.00
_cell.angle_gamma   90.00
#
_symmetry.space_group_name_H-M   'P 1'
#
loop_
_entity.id
_entity.type
_entity.pdbx_description
1 polymer ?
#
loop_
_entity_poly.entity_id
_entity_poly.type
_entity_poly.pdbx_seq_one_letter_code
_entity_poly.pdbx_strand_id
1 'polypeptide(L)' 'MDINTGGLSNLIGQGLDSLSTRAENLKTRMGEVANMEAEDQTAAMIELQFEMGQYNTMVELTSSITKSLSDSVKSISQKV' A
#
# COMPACT_ATOMS: atom_id res chain seq x y z
N MET A 1 -25.42 -4.20 16.00
CA MET A 1 -24.59 -3.74 14.86
C MET A 1 -23.52 -4.79 14.68
N ASP A 2 -23.82 -5.83 13.90
CA ASP A 2 -22.79 -6.76 13.45
C ASP A 2 -21.87 -5.97 12.51
N ILE A 3 -20.71 -5.59 13.01
CA ILE A 3 -19.63 -5.16 12.14
C ILE A 3 -19.37 -6.39 11.26
N ASN A 4 -19.62 -6.27 9.96
CA ASN A 4 -19.32 -7.30 8.97
C ASN A 4 -17.79 -7.43 8.86
N THR A 5 -17.18 -8.06 9.86
CA THR A 5 -15.73 -8.29 10.00
C THR A 5 -15.18 -9.10 8.83
N GLY A 6 -16.00 -9.97 8.23
CA GLY A 6 -15.66 -10.71 7.01
C GLY A 6 -15.48 -9.81 5.78
N GLY A 7 -16.37 -8.84 5.58
CA GLY A 7 -16.25 -7.87 4.49
C GLY A 7 -15.02 -6.96 4.65
N LEU A 8 -14.75 -6.53 5.88
CA LEU A 8 -13.62 -5.66 6.16
C LEU A 8 -12.27 -6.38 6.09
N SER A 9 -12.19 -7.61 6.59
CA SER A 9 -11.00 -8.47 6.47
C SER A 9 -10.65 -8.74 5.01
N ASN A 10 -11.66 -8.98 4.16
CA ASN A 10 -11.43 -9.17 2.72
C ASN A 10 -10.92 -7.91 2.03
N LEU A 11 -11.45 -6.73 2.39
CA LEU A 11 -10.98 -5.45 1.85
C LEU A 11 -9.52 -5.16 2.24
N ILE A 12 -9.14 -5.47 3.49
CA ILE A 12 -7.75 -5.32 3.95
C ILE A 12 -6.84 -6.33 3.25
N GLY A 13 -7.26 -7.59 3.15
CA GLY A 13 -6.52 -8.64 2.44
C GLY A 13 -6.26 -8.24 0.98
N GLN A 14 -7.31 -7.85 0.24
CA GLN A 14 -7.18 -7.37 -1.13
C GLN A 14 -6.31 -6.12 -1.24
N GLY A 15 -6.41 -5.20 -0.26
CA GLY A 15 -5.56 -4.01 -0.19
C GLY A 15 -4.09 -4.35 0.01
N LEU A 16 -3.77 -5.31 0.88
CA LEU A 16 -2.42 -5.80 1.14
C LEU A 16 -1.84 -6.57 -0.06
N ASP A 17 -2.63 -7.44 -0.69
CA ASP A 17 -2.22 -8.18 -1.89
C ASP A 17 -1.90 -7.23 -3.05
N SER A 18 -2.74 -6.21 -3.25
CA SER A 18 -2.52 -5.14 -4.22
C SER A 18 -1.26 -4.32 -3.90
N LEU A 19 -1.01 -4.03 -2.61
CA LEU A 19 0.20 -3.34 -2.14
C LEU A 19 1.46 -4.16 -2.44
N SER A 20 1.42 -5.47 -2.18
CA SER A 20 2.53 -6.39 -2.46
C SER A 20 2.85 -6.42 -3.96
N THR A 21 1.82 -6.56 -4.79
CA THR A 21 1.96 -6.55 -6.25
C THR A 21 2.54 -5.23 -6.75
N ARG A 22 2.07 -4.09 -6.22
CA ARG A 22 2.63 -2.77 -6.55
C ARG A 22 4.09 -2.61 -6.12
N ALA A 23 4.49 -3.18 -4.98
CA ALA A 23 5.87 -3.16 -4.51
C ALA A 23 6.80 -3.93 -5.45
N GLU A 24 6.38 -5.11 -5.91
CA GLU A 24 7.14 -5.92 -6.87
C GLU A 24 7.27 -5.20 -8.22
N ASN A 25 6.18 -4.61 -8.72
CA ASN A 25 6.20 -3.83 -9.96
C ASN A 25 7.12 -2.61 -9.86
N LEU A 26 7.06 -1.87 -8.75
CA LEU A 26 7.96 -0.75 -8.49
C LEU A 26 9.42 -1.20 -8.50
N LYS A 27 9.74 -2.32 -7.82
CA LYS A 27 11.09 -2.86 -7.79
C LYS A 27 11.59 -3.25 -9.19
N THR A 28 10.75 -3.87 -10.00
CA THR A 28 11.07 -4.19 -11.39
C THR A 28 11.34 -2.92 -12.19
N ARG A 29 10.45 -1.92 -12.09
CA ARG A 29 10.58 -0.65 -12.80
C ARG A 29 11.80 0.16 -12.36
N MET A 30 12.16 0.15 -11.07
CA MET A 30 13.43 0.70 -10.59
C MET A 30 14.63 0.05 -11.29
N GLY A 31 14.59 -1.28 -11.46
CA GLY A 31 15.63 -2.02 -12.18
C GLY A 31 15.68 -1.69 -13.66
N GLU A 32 14.54 -1.52 -14.32
CA GLU A 32 14.46 -1.10 -15.73
C GLU A 32 15.04 0.29 -15.91
N VAL A 33 14.61 1.27 -15.10
CA VAL A 33 15.11 2.66 -15.16
C VAL A 33 16.61 2.76 -14.87
N ALA A 34 17.13 1.91 -13.99
CA ALA A 34 18.57 1.86 -13.70
C ALA A 34 19.41 1.38 -14.90
N ASN A 35 18.81 0.62 -15.82
CA ASN A 35 19.47 0.08 -17.02
C ASN A 35 19.10 0.85 -18.31
N MET A 36 18.31 1.93 -18.23
CA MET A 36 17.98 2.76 -19.39
C MET A 36 19.14 3.67 -19.79
N GLU A 37 19.18 4.02 -21.08
CA GLU A 37 20.07 5.06 -21.59
C GLU A 37 19.76 6.43 -20.96
N ALA A 38 20.79 7.26 -20.79
CA ALA A 38 20.70 8.50 -20.01
C ALA A 38 19.64 9.51 -20.52
N GLU A 39 19.34 9.50 -21.82
CA GLU A 39 18.34 10.37 -22.45
C GLU A 39 16.91 10.06 -21.97
N ASP A 40 16.56 8.79 -21.82
CA ASP A 40 15.22 8.34 -21.38
C ASP A 40 15.11 8.19 -19.85
N GLN A 41 16.26 7.99 -19.18
CA GLN A 41 16.32 7.72 -17.76
C GLN A 41 15.74 8.86 -16.90
N THR A 42 15.92 10.12 -17.29
CA THR A 42 15.43 11.27 -16.51
C THR A 42 13.91 11.32 -16.43
N ALA A 43 13.23 11.12 -17.56
CA ALA A 43 11.77 11.08 -17.60
C ALA A 43 11.22 9.88 -16.81
N ALA A 44 11.85 8.72 -16.99
CA ALA A 44 11.45 7.50 -16.29
C ALA A 44 11.70 7.58 -14.77
N MET A 45 12.75 8.29 -14.32
CA MET A 45 12.98 8.57 -12.90
C MET A 45 11.92 9.48 -12.28
N ILE A 46 11.36 10.44 -13.03
CA ILE A 46 10.27 11.31 -12.53
C ILE A 46 8.99 10.48 -12.35
N GLU A 47 8.67 9.64 -13.32
CA GLU A 47 7.51 8.74 -13.23
C GLU A 47 7.66 7.77 -12.06
N LEU A 48 8.85 7.17 -11.91
CA LEU A 48 9.17 6.29 -10.78
C LEU A 48 8.99 7.00 -9.43
N GLN A 49 9.43 8.26 -9.30
CA GLN A 49 9.23 9.05 -8.09
C GLN A 49 7.75 9.26 -7.78
N PHE A 50 6.93 9.53 -8.80
CA PHE A 50 5.48 9.65 -8.64
C PHE A 50 4.84 8.34 -8.19
N GLU A 51 5.23 7.21 -8.79
CA GLU A 51 4.73 5.89 -8.40
C GLU A 51 5.14 5.49 -6.97
N MET A 52 6.39 5.78 -6.58
CA MET A 52 6.85 5.57 -5.20
C MET A 52 6.08 6.43 -4.20
N GLY A 53 5.77 7.69 -4.55
CA GLY A 53 4.94 8.56 -3.70
C GLY A 53 3.53 8.02 -3.49
N GLN A 54 2.90 7.51 -4.55
CA GLN A 54 1.61 6.85 -4.45
C GLN A 54 1.68 5.57 -3.62
N TYR A 55 2.72 4.76 -3.78
CA TYR A 55 2.93 3.56 -2.98
C TYR A 55 3.08 3.88 -1.50
N ASN A 56 3.91 4.86 -1.13
CA ASN A 56 4.07 5.30 0.26
C ASN A 56 2.73 5.77 0.86
N THR A 57 1.96 6.59 0.12
CA THR A 57 0.63 7.03 0.56
C THR A 57 -0.29 5.83 0.81
N MET A 58 -0.26 4.82 -0.06
CA MET A 58 -1.09 3.62 0.08
C MET A 58 -0.67 2.76 1.27
N VAL A 59 0.63 2.63 1.53
CA VAL A 59 1.17 1.95 2.73
C VAL A 59 0.70 2.66 4.00
N GLU A 60 0.81 4.00 4.04
CA GLU A 60 0.36 4.81 5.18
C GLU A 60 -1.15 4.70 5.43
N LEU A 61 -1.96 4.70 4.38
CA LEU A 61 -3.41 4.49 4.47
C LEU A 61 -3.74 3.10 5.01
N THR A 62 -3.12 2.04 4.48
CA THR A 62 -3.33 0.67 4.97
C THR A 62 -2.91 0.53 6.43
N SER A 63 -1.78 1.14 6.82
CA SER A 63 -1.33 1.19 8.21
C SER A 63 -2.34 1.92 9.11
N SER A 64 -2.88 3.05 8.65
CA SER A 64 -3.89 3.84 9.38
C SER A 64 -5.20 3.07 9.56
N ILE A 65 -5.67 2.36 8.52
CA ILE A 65 -6.84 1.48 8.59
C ILE A 65 -6.59 0.35 9.59
N THR A 66 -5.43 -0.32 9.50
CA THR A 66 -5.06 -1.42 10.40
C THR A 66 -5.00 -0.96 11.85
N LYS A 67 -4.41 0.20 12.12
CA LYS A 67 -4.36 0.80 13.45
C LYS A 67 -5.77 1.13 13.96
N SER A 68 -6.59 1.77 13.14
CA SER A 68 -7.97 2.12 13.51
C SER A 68 -8.79 0.88 13.87
N LEU A 69 -8.53 -0.24 13.20
CA LEU A 69 -9.16 -1.52 13.52
C LEU A 69 -8.66 -2.14 14.80
N SER A 70 -7.34 -2.20 14.99
CA SER A 70 -6.74 -2.63 16.26
C SER A 70 -7.33 -1.82 17.43
N ASP A 71 -7.42 -0.50 17.28
CA ASP A 71 -7.95 0.38 18.32
C ASP A 71 -9.46 0.18 18.53
N SER A 72 -10.22 -0.08 17.46
CA SER A 72 -11.64 -0.45 17.55
C SER A 72 -11.84 -1.77 18.31
N VAL A 73 -11.03 -2.79 18.02
CA VAL A 73 -11.07 -4.09 18.72
C VAL A 73 -10.69 -3.93 20.19
N LYS A 74 -9.65 -3.14 20.50
CA LYS A 74 -9.28 -2.82 21.90
C LYS A 74 -10.41 -2.12 22.63
N SER A 75 -11.05 -1.12 22.00
CA SER A 75 -12.18 -0.38 22.57
C SER A 75 -13.36 -1.30 22.88
N ILE A 76 -13.69 -2.24 21.98
CA ILE A 76 -14.72 -3.26 22.24
C ILE A 76 -14.29 -4.14 23.43
N SER A 77 -13.04 -4.62 23.43
CA SER A 77 -12.51 -5.51 24.48
C SER A 77 -12.46 -4.85 25.86
N GLN A 78 -12.32 -3.53 25.93
CA GLN A 78 -12.34 -2.76 27.17
C GLN A 78 -13.75 -2.39 27.64
N LYS A 79 -14.75 -2.49 26.75
CA LYS A 79 -16.16 -2.23 27.06
C LYS A 79 -16.93 -3.49 27.50
N VAL A 80 -16.38 -4.68 27.25
CA VAL A 80 -16.93 -5.98 27.69
C VAL A 80 -16.34 -6.44 29.02
#